data_AF-A0A7X0ZV52-F1
#
_entry.id   AF-A0A7X0ZV52-F1
#
_cell.length_a   1.000
_cell.length_b   1.000
_cell.length_c   1.000
_cell.angle_alpha   90.00
_cell.angle_beta   90.00
_cell.angle_gamma   90.00
#
_symmetry.space_group_name_H-M   'P 1'
#
loop_
_entity.id
_entity.type
_entity.pdbx_description
1 polymer ?
#
loop_
_entity_poly.entity_id
_entity_poly.type
_entity_poly.pdbx_seq_one_letter_code
_entity_poly.pdbx_strand_id
1 'polypeptide(L)'
;MRRRMIIFLATVACFVSITFHGIEQKVAAATQNDYPIILVHGLAGWDRNEALGYKYWGGFYDIQQTLKQKGYPVYTATVGPFASNWDRAAELYAYIKGGTVDYGAAHAARENHARYGRTYPGIYKQWSDANKIHLVGHSMGGLTIRQLTTMLEDGNAEEQAYYKAHPEQGISPLFAGKKHSIQSVTTIATPNNGTSFAENENVLVPVIRNMVTGMSALSGNALHPIIYDFKLDQFGIKRQPNETLPAYNNRVFKSAIWKTDDISSYDLSVEGVIKNQANLQTKSDVYYFSYTGQATRQTLLTKQEVPMITMFPAFVPASNYMNSFRKTASNGMKIDNTWAANDGLVNVVSSYYPFGVSAKKADANPVKGQWNYYPVKQGWDHLDFIGMGDKLPSVVNTFYLDIVKTVTNLPK
;
A
#
# COMPACT_ATOMS: atom_id res chain seq x y z
N MET A 1 -17.58 42.98 -69.62
CA MET A 1 -16.16 43.36 -69.39
C MET A 1 -15.37 42.14 -68.88
N ARG A 2 -14.03 42.19 -68.95
CA ARG A 2 -13.00 41.47 -68.14
C ARG A 2 -13.55 40.67 -66.92
N ARG A 3 -13.16 39.43 -66.55
CA ARG A 3 -12.20 38.33 -66.90
C ARG A 3 -12.78 37.04 -66.24
N ARG A 4 -12.40 35.76 -66.42
CA ARG A 4 -11.58 34.90 -67.34
C ARG A 4 -12.11 33.43 -67.14
N MET A 5 -12.04 32.48 -68.08
CA MET A 5 -10.96 31.51 -68.38
C MET A 5 -10.29 30.85 -67.13
N ILE A 6 -10.03 29.53 -67.04
CA ILE A 6 -10.28 28.41 -67.98
C ILE A 6 -10.30 27.03 -67.23
N ILE A 7 -11.31 26.22 -67.52
CA ILE A 7 -11.35 24.78 -67.88
C ILE A 7 -10.01 23.98 -67.81
N PHE A 8 -9.95 22.80 -67.17
CA PHE A 8 -9.76 21.46 -67.81
C PHE A 8 -9.63 20.27 -66.82
N LEU A 9 -9.84 19.08 -67.38
CA LEU A 9 -9.44 17.72 -66.92
C LEU A 9 -10.06 17.18 -65.62
N ALA A 10 -11.03 16.28 -65.81
CA ALA A 10 -11.29 15.20 -64.88
C ALA A 10 -10.33 14.04 -65.16
N THR A 11 -9.81 13.39 -64.10
CA THR A 11 -9.04 12.14 -64.22
C THR A 11 -9.46 11.22 -63.07
N VAL A 12 -9.82 9.97 -63.38
CA VAL A 12 -10.23 8.98 -62.39
C VAL A 12 -9.00 8.39 -61.70
N ALA A 13 -8.98 8.38 -60.37
CA ALA A 13 -7.97 7.72 -59.56
C ALA A 13 -8.61 7.04 -58.34
N CYS A 14 -9.14 5.83 -58.53
CA CYS A 14 -9.61 4.98 -57.44
C CYS A 14 -8.42 4.45 -56.62
N PHE A 15 -7.94 5.23 -55.66
CA PHE A 15 -7.03 4.71 -54.64
C PHE A 15 -7.80 3.77 -53.71
N VAL A 16 -7.60 2.46 -53.91
CA VAL A 16 -8.04 1.44 -52.96
C VAL A 16 -7.23 1.61 -51.68
N SER A 17 -7.83 2.23 -50.67
CA SER A 17 -7.26 2.30 -49.32
C SER A 17 -7.27 0.91 -48.69
N ILE A 18 -6.23 0.11 -48.98
CA ILE A 18 -5.93 -1.11 -48.25
C ILE A 18 -5.59 -0.70 -46.81
N THR A 19 -6.61 -0.69 -45.96
CA THR A 19 -6.40 -0.56 -44.53
C THR A 19 -5.71 -1.83 -44.07
N PHE A 20 -4.39 -1.74 -43.87
CA PHE A 20 -3.69 -2.67 -43.00
C PHE A 20 -4.26 -2.51 -41.59
N HIS A 21 -5.39 -3.19 -41.34
CA HIS A 21 -5.78 -3.62 -40.02
C HIS A 21 -4.70 -4.60 -39.56
N GLY A 22 -3.61 -4.04 -39.05
CA GLY A 22 -2.60 -4.78 -38.34
C GLY A 22 -3.30 -5.46 -37.18
N ILE A 23 -3.51 -6.77 -37.31
CA ILE A 23 -3.94 -7.59 -36.20
C ILE A 23 -2.75 -7.60 -35.24
N GLU A 24 -2.71 -6.64 -34.32
CA GLU A 24 -1.97 -6.80 -33.07
C GLU A 24 -2.57 -8.00 -32.35
N GLN A 25 -2.08 -9.19 -32.71
CA GLN A 25 -2.19 -10.34 -31.83
C GLN A 25 -1.55 -9.91 -30.53
N LYS A 26 -2.39 -9.68 -29.51
CA LYS A 26 -1.94 -9.66 -28.13
C LYS A 26 -1.41 -11.05 -27.81
N VAL A 27 -0.14 -11.28 -28.14
CA VAL A 27 0.67 -12.34 -27.59
C VAL A 27 0.84 -12.01 -26.12
N ALA A 28 -0.17 -12.38 -25.32
CA ALA A 28 -0.07 -12.37 -23.88
C ALA A 28 1.14 -13.25 -23.53
N ALA A 29 2.04 -12.71 -22.71
CA ALA A 29 3.14 -13.51 -22.20
C ALA A 29 2.54 -14.73 -21.47
N ALA A 30 3.03 -15.94 -21.77
CA ALA A 30 2.52 -17.16 -21.17
C ALA A 30 2.77 -17.12 -19.66
N THR A 31 1.72 -16.87 -18.88
CA THR A 31 1.77 -16.87 -17.43
C THR A 31 1.65 -18.31 -16.91
N GLN A 32 2.21 -18.57 -15.73
CA GLN A 32 2.04 -19.86 -15.04
C GLN A 32 0.77 -19.85 -14.18
N ASN A 33 0.29 -18.68 -13.77
CA ASN A 33 -0.98 -18.50 -13.10
C ASN A 33 -1.77 -17.27 -13.60
N ASP A 34 -3.02 -17.18 -13.15
CA ASP A 34 -4.04 -16.20 -13.51
C ASP A 34 -4.65 -15.53 -12.26
N TYR A 35 -3.98 -15.63 -11.11
CA TYR A 35 -4.46 -15.08 -9.83
C TYR A 35 -4.43 -13.54 -9.85
N PRO A 36 -5.46 -12.85 -9.32
CA PRO A 36 -5.52 -11.40 -9.37
C PRO A 36 -4.55 -10.74 -8.40
N ILE A 37 -4.08 -9.55 -8.80
CA ILE A 37 -3.19 -8.71 -8.01
C ILE A 37 -4.03 -7.66 -7.28
N ILE A 38 -3.96 -7.63 -5.95
CA ILE A 38 -4.62 -6.62 -5.11
C ILE A 38 -3.59 -5.60 -4.62
N LEU A 39 -3.74 -4.36 -5.06
CA LEU A 39 -2.92 -3.21 -4.66
C LEU A 39 -3.46 -2.62 -3.35
N VAL A 40 -2.65 -2.59 -2.28
CA VAL A 40 -3.04 -2.18 -0.92
C VAL A 40 -2.24 -0.96 -0.46
N HIS A 41 -2.91 0.17 -0.28
CA HIS A 41 -2.26 1.44 0.04
C HIS A 41 -1.73 1.49 1.49
N GLY A 42 -0.75 2.36 1.74
CA GLY A 42 -0.20 2.56 3.07
C GLY A 42 -0.92 3.62 3.90
N LEU A 43 -0.13 4.26 4.77
CA LEU A 43 -0.50 5.44 5.55
C LEU A 43 -1.03 6.53 4.61
N ALA A 44 -2.06 7.23 5.06
CA ALA A 44 -2.70 8.34 4.35
C ALA A 44 -3.26 8.03 2.93
N GLY A 45 -3.27 6.77 2.46
CA GLY A 45 -3.84 6.41 1.15
C GLY A 45 -5.37 6.52 1.05
N TRP A 46 -5.92 6.36 -0.15
CA TRP A 46 -7.35 6.58 -0.43
C TRP A 46 -7.89 5.64 -1.53
N ASP A 47 -9.22 5.52 -1.61
CA ASP A 47 -9.91 4.79 -2.66
C ASP A 47 -9.84 5.49 -4.02
N ARG A 48 -10.00 4.73 -5.10
CA ARG A 48 -10.01 5.20 -6.48
C ARG A 48 -11.07 6.26 -6.80
N ASN A 49 -12.15 6.35 -6.00
CA ASN A 49 -13.24 7.32 -6.14
C ASN A 49 -13.06 8.58 -5.27
N GLU A 50 -12.08 8.61 -4.37
CA GLU A 50 -11.71 9.79 -3.60
C GLU A 50 -10.78 10.74 -4.41
N ALA A 51 -10.33 11.83 -3.79
CA ALA A 51 -9.36 12.79 -4.32
C ALA A 51 -9.70 13.36 -5.72
N LEU A 52 -10.99 13.52 -6.02
CA LEU A 52 -11.53 13.93 -7.32
C LEU A 52 -10.94 13.17 -8.53
N GLY A 53 -10.58 11.91 -8.32
CA GLY A 53 -10.04 11.04 -9.37
C GLY A 53 -8.51 10.97 -9.44
N TYR A 54 -7.76 11.79 -8.69
CA TYR A 54 -6.32 11.58 -8.49
C TYR A 54 -6.09 10.24 -7.78
N LYS A 55 -5.30 9.33 -8.36
CA LYS A 55 -5.19 7.93 -7.92
C LYS A 55 -4.04 7.74 -6.95
N TYR A 56 -4.26 7.02 -5.85
CA TYR A 56 -3.14 6.57 -5.01
C TYR A 56 -2.10 5.79 -5.82
N TRP A 57 -2.55 4.94 -6.74
CA TRP A 57 -1.67 4.17 -7.63
C TRP A 57 -1.57 4.86 -9.01
N GLY A 58 -0.77 5.92 -9.10
CA GLY A 58 -0.38 6.59 -10.35
C GLY A 58 -0.55 8.11 -10.42
N GLY A 59 -1.09 8.75 -9.38
CA GLY A 59 -1.34 10.20 -9.37
C GLY A 59 -2.36 10.62 -10.43
N PHE A 60 -1.93 11.37 -11.44
CA PHE A 60 -2.76 11.71 -12.62
C PHE A 60 -2.85 10.55 -13.64
N TYR A 61 -2.09 9.49 -13.45
CA TYR A 61 -2.14 8.25 -14.23
C TYR A 61 -2.80 7.13 -13.41
N ASP A 62 -3.12 6.01 -14.05
CA ASP A 62 -3.81 4.89 -13.39
C ASP A 62 -3.03 3.58 -13.64
N ILE A 63 -2.24 3.17 -12.65
CA ILE A 63 -1.39 1.97 -12.74
C ILE A 63 -2.28 0.73 -12.86
N GLN A 64 -3.36 0.64 -12.08
CA GLN A 64 -4.31 -0.49 -12.16
C GLN A 64 -4.90 -0.61 -13.58
N GLN A 65 -5.33 0.50 -14.19
CA GLN A 65 -5.90 0.48 -15.54
C GLN A 65 -4.84 0.19 -16.61
N THR A 66 -3.62 0.70 -16.46
CA THR A 66 -2.49 0.41 -17.37
C THR A 66 -2.16 -1.08 -17.39
N LEU A 67 -2.23 -1.76 -16.23
CA LEU A 67 -2.02 -3.20 -16.12
C LEU A 67 -3.20 -4.00 -16.68
N LYS A 68 -4.46 -3.59 -16.41
CA LYS A 68 -5.66 -4.19 -17.02
C LYS A 68 -5.64 -4.16 -18.54
N GLN A 69 -5.27 -3.02 -19.14
CA GLN A 69 -5.17 -2.87 -20.61
C GLN A 69 -4.16 -3.85 -21.22
N LYS A 70 -3.13 -4.23 -20.45
CA LYS A 70 -2.10 -5.22 -20.82
C LYS A 70 -2.49 -6.67 -20.51
N GLY A 71 -3.71 -6.92 -20.03
CA GLY A 71 -4.30 -8.24 -19.83
C GLY A 71 -4.30 -8.76 -18.39
N TYR A 72 -3.73 -8.02 -17.44
CA TYR A 72 -3.54 -8.51 -16.07
C TYR A 72 -4.73 -8.19 -15.16
N PRO A 73 -5.27 -9.16 -14.39
CA PRO A 73 -6.38 -8.94 -13.47
C PRO A 73 -5.91 -8.21 -12.19
N VAL A 74 -5.88 -6.88 -12.22
CA VAL A 74 -5.42 -6.03 -11.11
C VAL A 74 -6.57 -5.26 -10.47
N TYR A 75 -6.61 -5.15 -9.15
CA TYR A 75 -7.59 -4.38 -8.38
C TYR A 75 -6.89 -3.49 -7.35
N THR A 76 -7.52 -2.38 -6.96
CA THR A 76 -7.12 -1.60 -5.78
C THR A 76 -8.09 -1.88 -4.64
N ALA A 77 -7.55 -2.16 -3.45
CA ALA A 77 -8.32 -2.17 -2.20
C ALA A 77 -8.21 -0.82 -1.47
N THR A 78 -9.22 -0.48 -0.66
CA THR A 78 -9.12 0.61 0.31
C THR A 78 -9.33 0.10 1.73
N VAL A 79 -8.68 0.77 2.67
CA VAL A 79 -8.67 0.50 4.12
C VAL A 79 -8.52 1.83 4.86
N GLY A 80 -8.61 1.82 6.19
CA GLY A 80 -8.31 2.94 7.07
C GLY A 80 -6.96 3.56 6.75
N PRO A 81 -6.89 4.84 6.33
CA PRO A 81 -5.62 5.50 6.05
C PRO A 81 -4.78 5.71 7.32
N PHE A 82 -5.41 5.63 8.50
CA PHE A 82 -4.80 5.87 9.82
C PHE A 82 -5.09 4.80 10.89
N ALA A 83 -5.97 3.83 10.65
CA ALA A 83 -6.23 2.72 11.58
C ALA A 83 -5.02 1.76 11.69
N SER A 84 -5.03 0.83 12.65
CA SER A 84 -3.98 -0.19 12.83
C SER A 84 -3.90 -1.18 11.67
N ASN A 85 -2.80 -1.95 11.56
CA ASN A 85 -2.74 -3.06 10.59
C ASN A 85 -3.69 -4.20 10.95
N TRP A 86 -4.15 -4.30 12.21
CA TRP A 86 -5.22 -5.23 12.59
C TRP A 86 -6.52 -4.83 11.91
N ASP A 87 -6.98 -3.60 12.15
CA ASP A 87 -8.21 -3.07 11.55
C ASP A 87 -8.15 -3.08 10.03
N ARG A 88 -7.04 -2.58 9.47
CA ARG A 88 -6.82 -2.57 8.03
C ARG A 88 -6.78 -3.98 7.43
N ALA A 89 -6.40 -5.03 8.18
CA ALA A 89 -6.47 -6.42 7.71
C ALA A 89 -7.90 -6.97 7.73
N ALA A 90 -8.69 -6.67 8.77
CA ALA A 90 -10.11 -7.02 8.82
C ALA A 90 -10.92 -6.30 7.72
N GLU A 91 -10.62 -5.02 7.49
CA GLU A 91 -11.17 -4.23 6.38
C GLU A 91 -10.78 -4.79 5.03
N LEU A 92 -9.49 -5.10 4.81
CA LEU A 92 -9.01 -5.66 3.56
C LEU A 92 -9.65 -7.03 3.27
N TYR A 93 -9.84 -7.87 4.28
CA TYR A 93 -10.54 -9.14 4.15
C TYR A 93 -11.98 -8.94 3.63
N ALA A 94 -12.77 -8.07 4.27
CA ALA A 94 -14.12 -7.76 3.84
C ALA A 94 -14.19 -7.03 2.50
N TYR A 95 -13.22 -6.16 2.18
CA TYR A 95 -13.15 -5.45 0.90
C TYR A 95 -12.92 -6.41 -0.26
N ILE A 96 -12.02 -7.40 -0.10
CA ILE A 96 -11.75 -8.43 -1.09
C ILE A 96 -12.92 -9.41 -1.19
N LYS A 97 -13.31 -10.03 -0.08
CA LYS A 97 -14.28 -11.15 -0.06
C LYS A 97 -15.73 -10.69 -0.24
N GLY A 98 -16.06 -9.51 0.26
CA GLY A 98 -17.42 -9.00 0.44
C GLY A 98 -18.00 -9.39 1.80
N GLY A 99 -18.86 -8.53 2.35
CA GLY A 99 -19.44 -8.66 3.68
C GLY A 99 -19.17 -7.43 4.56
N THR A 100 -19.61 -7.50 5.81
CA THR A 100 -19.32 -6.50 6.85
C THR A 100 -17.94 -6.76 7.46
N VAL A 101 -17.19 -5.70 7.73
CA VAL A 101 -15.95 -5.80 8.52
C VAL A 101 -16.31 -6.28 9.93
N ASP A 102 -15.67 -7.35 10.38
CA ASP A 102 -15.69 -7.82 11.77
C ASP A 102 -14.25 -7.74 12.29
N TYR A 103 -13.99 -6.75 13.14
CA TYR A 103 -12.69 -6.47 13.73
C TYR A 103 -12.32 -7.46 14.84
N GLY A 104 -13.23 -8.36 15.23
CA GLY A 104 -13.03 -9.30 16.34
C GLY A 104 -13.71 -8.84 17.62
N ALA A 105 -14.22 -9.79 18.39
CA ALA A 105 -14.96 -9.53 19.63
C ALA A 105 -14.04 -9.27 20.81
N ALA A 106 -12.89 -9.96 20.89
CA ALA A 106 -11.90 -9.72 21.93
C ALA A 106 -11.13 -8.43 21.66
N HIS A 107 -10.69 -8.22 20.41
CA HIS A 107 -9.96 -7.02 19.99
C HIS A 107 -10.80 -5.75 20.21
N ALA A 108 -12.02 -5.69 19.70
CA ALA A 108 -12.87 -4.50 19.84
C ALA A 108 -13.28 -4.22 21.29
N ALA A 109 -13.40 -5.25 22.14
CA ALA A 109 -13.63 -5.09 23.57
C ALA A 109 -12.37 -4.60 24.32
N ARG A 110 -11.18 -5.02 23.88
CA ARG A 110 -9.88 -4.62 24.46
C ARG A 110 -9.49 -3.19 24.10
N GLU A 111 -9.67 -2.80 22.83
CA GLU A 111 -9.35 -1.46 22.31
C GLU A 111 -10.54 -0.47 22.38
N ASN A 112 -11.70 -0.93 22.88
CA ASN A 112 -12.90 -0.12 23.15
C ASN A 112 -13.41 0.67 21.93
N HIS A 113 -13.61 -0.05 20.81
CA HIS A 113 -14.25 0.45 19.60
C HIS A 113 -15.37 -0.49 19.12
N ALA A 114 -16.10 -0.12 18.07
CA ALA A 114 -17.15 -0.98 17.53
C ALA A 114 -16.56 -2.22 16.83
N ARG A 115 -17.06 -3.41 17.17
CA ARG A 115 -16.66 -4.69 16.53
C ARG A 115 -16.96 -4.73 15.03
N TYR A 116 -18.06 -4.11 14.59
CA TYR A 116 -18.48 -4.15 13.20
C TYR A 116 -18.26 -2.81 12.51
N GLY A 117 -17.56 -2.85 11.37
CA GLY A 117 -17.28 -1.70 10.53
C GLY A 117 -18.20 -1.58 9.33
N ARG A 118 -17.65 -1.10 8.21
CA ARG A 118 -18.39 -0.89 6.95
C ARG A 118 -18.76 -2.23 6.27
N THR A 119 -19.74 -2.20 5.37
CA THR A 119 -20.12 -3.36 4.53
C THR A 119 -19.70 -3.12 3.09
N TYR A 120 -18.95 -4.07 2.53
CA TYR A 120 -18.38 -3.99 1.19
C TYR A 120 -18.99 -5.02 0.23
N PRO A 121 -19.13 -4.70 -1.06
CA PRO A 121 -19.68 -5.61 -2.05
C PRO A 121 -18.74 -6.78 -2.40
N GLY A 122 -17.44 -6.69 -2.11
CA GLY A 122 -16.42 -7.69 -2.42
C GLY A 122 -15.87 -7.57 -3.84
N ILE A 123 -14.61 -7.15 -3.99
CA ILE A 123 -13.95 -7.01 -5.30
C ILE A 123 -13.56 -8.35 -5.95
N TYR A 124 -13.44 -9.44 -5.17
CA TYR A 124 -13.09 -10.78 -5.67
C TYR A 124 -13.76 -11.87 -4.82
N LYS A 125 -15.10 -11.95 -4.89
CA LYS A 125 -15.95 -12.85 -4.07
C LYS A 125 -15.54 -14.33 -4.12
N GLN A 126 -15.01 -14.79 -5.25
CA GLN A 126 -14.58 -16.17 -5.46
C GLN A 126 -13.31 -16.57 -4.68
N TRP A 127 -12.61 -15.60 -4.05
CA TRP A 127 -11.38 -15.81 -3.28
C TRP A 127 -11.44 -17.02 -2.34
N SER A 128 -10.50 -17.94 -2.49
CA SER A 128 -10.37 -19.18 -1.74
C SER A 128 -8.97 -19.77 -1.95
N ASP A 129 -8.67 -20.88 -1.28
CA ASP A 129 -7.40 -21.62 -1.44
C ASP A 129 -7.18 -22.14 -2.89
N ALA A 130 -8.27 -22.32 -3.65
CA ALA A 130 -8.22 -22.64 -5.08
C ALA A 130 -8.18 -21.39 -5.99
N ASN A 131 -8.78 -20.27 -5.54
CA ASN A 131 -8.80 -18.98 -6.23
C ASN A 131 -7.94 -17.99 -5.44
N LYS A 132 -6.63 -18.24 -5.39
CA LYS A 132 -5.67 -17.43 -4.62
C LYS A 132 -5.54 -16.01 -5.17
N ILE A 133 -4.86 -15.14 -4.43
CA ILE A 133 -4.52 -13.77 -4.84
C ILE A 133 -3.04 -13.45 -4.62
N HIS A 134 -2.54 -12.45 -5.35
CA HIS A 134 -1.26 -11.79 -5.08
C HIS A 134 -1.52 -10.46 -4.35
N LEU A 135 -0.89 -10.25 -3.20
CA LEU A 135 -0.99 -9.02 -2.43
C LEU A 135 0.22 -8.12 -2.71
N VAL A 136 -0.02 -6.86 -3.11
CA VAL A 136 1.04 -5.87 -3.36
C VAL A 136 0.79 -4.64 -2.48
N GLY A 137 1.59 -4.51 -1.42
CA GLY A 137 1.45 -3.49 -0.39
C GLY A 137 2.50 -2.39 -0.53
N HIS A 138 2.06 -1.14 -0.61
CA HIS A 138 2.96 0.02 -0.53
C HIS A 138 2.99 0.58 0.89
N SER A 139 4.18 0.98 1.39
CA SER A 139 4.32 1.61 2.69
C SER A 139 3.70 0.73 3.81
N MET A 140 2.90 1.29 4.72
CA MET A 140 2.13 0.53 5.72
C MET A 140 1.31 -0.64 5.13
N GLY A 141 0.89 -0.55 3.86
CA GLY A 141 0.14 -1.60 3.18
C GLY A 141 0.88 -2.93 3.13
N GLY A 142 2.22 -2.92 3.12
CA GLY A 142 3.03 -4.13 3.22
C GLY A 142 2.98 -4.83 4.59
N LEU A 143 2.81 -4.07 5.68
CA LEU A 143 2.54 -4.64 7.01
C LEU A 143 1.11 -5.20 7.06
N THR A 144 0.14 -4.45 6.54
CA THR A 144 -1.27 -4.87 6.49
C THR A 144 -1.46 -6.20 5.76
N ILE A 145 -0.78 -6.42 4.63
CA ILE A 145 -0.89 -7.70 3.89
C ILE A 145 -0.17 -8.86 4.58
N ARG A 146 0.91 -8.61 5.34
CA ARG A 146 1.53 -9.63 6.20
C ARG A 146 0.60 -10.03 7.35
N GLN A 147 -0.08 -9.06 7.95
CA GLN A 147 -1.08 -9.29 8.99
C GLN A 147 -2.27 -10.10 8.49
N LEU A 148 -2.85 -9.71 7.35
CA LEU A 148 -3.90 -10.48 6.70
C LEU A 148 -3.46 -11.91 6.36
N THR A 149 -2.26 -12.09 5.82
CA THR A 149 -1.74 -13.43 5.47
C THR A 149 -1.61 -14.32 6.72
N THR A 150 -1.07 -13.79 7.82
CA THR A 150 -0.94 -14.55 9.07
C THR A 150 -2.30 -14.88 9.68
N MET A 151 -3.25 -13.94 9.71
CA MET A 151 -4.61 -14.18 10.19
C MET A 151 -5.35 -15.23 9.36
N LEU A 152 -5.17 -15.27 8.04
CA LEU A 152 -5.82 -16.25 7.17
C LEU A 152 -5.37 -17.69 7.47
N GLU A 153 -4.08 -17.89 7.74
CA GLU A 153 -3.48 -19.21 7.98
C GLU A 153 -3.59 -19.67 9.45
N ASP A 154 -3.27 -18.83 10.42
CA ASP A 154 -3.28 -19.21 11.85
C ASP A 154 -4.63 -18.91 12.53
N GLY A 155 -5.35 -17.91 12.03
CA GLY A 155 -6.46 -17.30 12.73
C GLY A 155 -5.97 -16.32 13.79
N ASN A 156 -6.68 -16.25 14.92
CA ASN A 156 -6.18 -15.59 16.12
C ASN A 156 -6.65 -16.32 17.38
N ALA A 157 -5.73 -16.61 18.30
CA ALA A 157 -6.01 -17.40 19.50
C ALA A 157 -6.85 -16.65 20.56
N GLU A 158 -6.76 -15.32 20.64
CA GLU A 158 -7.56 -14.47 21.55
C GLU A 158 -9.04 -14.52 21.11
N GLU A 159 -9.31 -14.29 19.83
CA GLU A 159 -10.64 -14.38 19.22
C GLU A 159 -11.23 -15.80 19.30
N GLN A 160 -10.43 -16.84 19.04
CA GLN A 160 -10.87 -18.24 19.17
C GLN A 160 -11.21 -18.60 20.63
N ALA A 161 -10.45 -18.12 21.60
CA ALA A 161 -10.74 -18.31 23.02
C ALA A 161 -11.98 -17.53 23.47
N TYR A 162 -12.15 -16.29 22.99
CA TYR A 162 -13.32 -15.47 23.28
C TYR A 162 -14.60 -16.09 22.70
N TYR A 163 -14.58 -16.54 21.44
CA TYR A 163 -15.71 -17.25 20.82
C TYR A 163 -16.04 -18.58 21.53
N LYS A 164 -15.03 -19.29 22.05
CA LYS A 164 -15.26 -20.50 22.86
C LYS A 164 -16.00 -20.20 24.18
N ALA A 165 -15.82 -19.00 24.75
CA ALA A 165 -16.55 -18.54 25.94
C ALA A 165 -17.91 -17.91 25.62
N HIS A 166 -18.04 -17.28 24.45
CA HIS A 166 -19.21 -16.50 24.00
C HIS A 166 -19.68 -16.96 22.60
N PRO A 167 -20.11 -18.23 22.43
CA PRO A 167 -20.42 -18.78 21.11
C PRO A 167 -21.61 -18.08 20.42
N GLU A 168 -22.51 -17.47 21.19
CA GLU A 168 -23.64 -16.68 20.69
C GLU A 168 -23.23 -15.41 19.94
N GLN A 169 -22.01 -14.90 20.18
CA GLN A 169 -21.48 -13.73 19.47
C GLN A 169 -20.90 -14.05 18.08
N GLY A 170 -20.65 -15.34 17.77
CA GLY A 170 -20.02 -15.75 16.52
C GLY A 170 -18.58 -15.27 16.34
N ILE A 171 -17.88 -15.80 15.34
CA ILE A 171 -16.49 -15.43 15.00
C ILE A 171 -16.35 -15.15 13.50
N SER A 172 -15.62 -14.09 13.15
CA SER A 172 -15.25 -13.83 11.75
C SER A 172 -14.48 -15.01 11.16
N PRO A 173 -14.79 -15.47 9.93
CA PRO A 173 -14.00 -16.50 9.27
C PRO A 173 -12.50 -16.16 9.16
N LEU A 174 -12.14 -14.87 9.17
CA LEU A 174 -10.75 -14.42 9.23
C LEU A 174 -10.00 -15.06 10.40
N PHE A 175 -10.50 -14.93 11.63
CA PHE A 175 -9.84 -15.39 12.86
C PHE A 175 -9.90 -16.91 13.09
N ALA A 176 -10.59 -17.67 12.24
CA ALA A 176 -10.65 -19.13 12.30
C ALA A 176 -9.43 -19.85 11.68
N GLY A 177 -8.56 -19.13 10.94
CA GLY A 177 -7.35 -19.69 10.32
C GLY A 177 -7.61 -20.68 9.18
N LYS A 178 -6.57 -21.47 8.83
CA LYS A 178 -6.55 -22.57 7.87
C LYS A 178 -7.02 -22.21 6.44
N LYS A 179 -6.61 -21.05 5.92
CA LYS A 179 -6.86 -20.60 4.54
C LYS A 179 -5.57 -20.23 3.84
N HIS A 180 -5.08 -21.11 2.98
CA HIS A 180 -3.88 -20.94 2.16
C HIS A 180 -4.21 -20.13 0.89
N SER A 181 -4.97 -19.05 1.02
CA SER A 181 -5.62 -18.30 -0.06
C SER A 181 -4.78 -17.14 -0.63
N ILE A 182 -3.53 -17.00 -0.18
CA ILE A 182 -2.53 -16.07 -0.71
C ILE A 182 -1.51 -16.88 -1.52
N GLN A 183 -1.05 -16.36 -2.66
CA GLN A 183 0.06 -16.96 -3.43
C GLN A 183 1.36 -16.17 -3.29
N SER A 184 1.29 -14.84 -3.21
CA SER A 184 2.47 -14.02 -2.87
C SER A 184 2.13 -12.74 -2.12
N VAL A 185 3.13 -12.28 -1.36
CA VAL A 185 3.18 -10.99 -0.67
C VAL A 185 4.35 -10.20 -1.24
N THR A 186 4.05 -9.07 -1.87
CA THR A 186 5.03 -8.11 -2.40
C THR A 186 4.95 -6.83 -1.60
N THR A 187 6.06 -6.43 -0.99
CA THR A 187 6.16 -5.17 -0.23
C THR A 187 6.98 -4.13 -1.00
N ILE A 188 6.54 -2.88 -0.96
CA ILE A 188 7.18 -1.75 -1.64
C ILE A 188 7.34 -0.62 -0.62
N ALA A 189 8.57 -0.16 -0.39
CA ALA A 189 8.88 0.91 0.58
C ALA A 189 8.24 0.69 1.97
N THR A 190 8.09 -0.58 2.38
CA THR A 190 7.33 -0.98 3.57
C THR A 190 8.25 -1.02 4.78
N PRO A 191 7.90 -0.41 5.93
CA PRO A 191 8.68 -0.50 7.15
C PRO A 191 8.54 -1.89 7.78
N ASN A 192 9.15 -2.92 7.18
CA ASN A 192 8.98 -4.32 7.58
C ASN A 192 9.47 -4.61 9.01
N ASN A 193 10.25 -3.70 9.60
CA ASN A 193 10.77 -3.70 10.97
C ASN A 193 10.43 -2.41 11.73
N GLY A 194 9.38 -1.69 11.31
CA GLY A 194 9.05 -0.34 11.77
C GLY A 194 9.93 0.74 11.13
N THR A 195 9.60 2.02 11.31
CA THR A 195 10.41 3.16 10.84
C THR A 195 10.76 4.10 11.98
N SER A 196 12.01 4.57 12.03
CA SER A 196 12.41 5.54 13.04
C SER A 196 11.73 6.91 12.91
N PHE A 197 11.10 7.19 11.76
CA PHE A 197 10.21 8.33 11.57
C PHE A 197 8.97 8.30 12.50
N ALA A 198 8.44 7.11 12.80
CA ALA A 198 7.24 6.95 13.63
C ALA A 198 7.51 6.94 15.14
N GLU A 199 8.78 6.98 15.56
CA GLU A 199 9.19 6.98 16.98
C GLU A 199 8.91 8.32 17.70
N ASN A 200 8.35 9.33 17.02
CA ASN A 200 7.99 10.61 17.61
C ASN A 200 6.80 11.29 16.90
N GLU A 201 5.67 11.38 17.61
CA GLU A 201 4.45 12.07 17.15
C GLU A 201 4.70 13.50 16.66
N ASN A 202 5.66 14.23 17.25
CA ASN A 202 5.97 15.61 16.89
C ASN A 202 6.63 15.74 15.50
N VAL A 203 7.11 14.63 14.92
CA VAL A 203 7.62 14.55 13.54
C VAL A 203 6.55 13.93 12.63
N LEU A 204 5.89 12.87 13.10
CA LEU A 204 4.88 12.13 12.35
C LEU A 204 3.61 12.94 12.06
N VAL A 205 3.00 13.57 13.07
CA VAL A 205 1.70 14.26 12.94
C VAL A 205 1.79 15.48 12.00
N PRO A 206 2.84 16.32 12.00
CA PRO A 206 3.02 17.36 10.98
C PRO A 206 3.13 16.82 9.56
N VAL A 207 3.85 15.71 9.34
CA VAL A 207 3.97 15.10 8.01
C VAL A 207 2.63 14.56 7.52
N ILE A 208 1.87 13.83 8.38
CA ILE A 208 0.51 13.38 8.05
C ILE A 208 -0.39 14.58 7.74
N ARG A 209 -0.36 15.64 8.55
CA ARG A 209 -1.15 16.86 8.32
C ARG A 209 -0.79 17.52 6.99
N ASN A 210 0.49 17.53 6.61
CA ASN A 210 0.95 18.07 5.33
C ASN A 210 0.48 17.22 4.14
N MET A 211 0.47 15.88 4.26
CA MET A 211 -0.13 14.99 3.25
C MET A 211 -1.62 15.31 3.05
N VAL A 212 -2.41 15.35 4.13
CA VAL A 212 -3.85 15.65 4.06
C VAL A 212 -4.12 17.06 3.52
N THR A 213 -3.27 18.04 3.84
CA THR A 213 -3.36 19.40 3.30
C THR A 213 -3.04 19.44 1.81
N GLY A 214 -2.01 18.72 1.36
CA GLY A 214 -1.67 18.58 -0.07
C GLY A 214 -2.80 17.95 -0.87
N MET A 215 -3.40 16.87 -0.36
CA MET A 215 -4.59 16.25 -0.96
C MET A 215 -5.79 17.21 -1.06
N SER A 216 -5.98 18.05 -0.04
CA SER A 216 -7.02 19.09 -0.03
C SER A 216 -6.77 20.23 -1.04
N ALA A 217 -5.50 20.47 -1.41
CA ALA A 217 -5.15 21.44 -2.45
C ALA A 217 -5.38 20.87 -3.86
N LEU A 218 -5.08 19.58 -4.08
CA LEU A 218 -5.30 18.90 -5.37
C LEU A 218 -6.77 18.83 -5.79
N SER A 219 -7.71 18.80 -4.83
CA SER A 219 -9.16 18.87 -5.10
C SER A 219 -9.67 20.29 -5.40
N GLY A 220 -8.85 21.31 -5.21
CA GLY A 220 -9.30 22.69 -5.05
C GLY A 220 -10.22 22.88 -3.83
N ASN A 221 -10.70 24.11 -3.63
CA ASN A 221 -11.62 24.48 -2.54
C ASN A 221 -13.08 24.02 -2.79
N ALA A 222 -13.26 22.83 -3.37
CA ALA A 222 -14.57 22.35 -3.82
C ALA A 222 -15.50 21.97 -2.66
N LEU A 223 -16.78 22.34 -2.77
CA LEU A 223 -17.81 22.13 -1.74
C LEU A 223 -18.29 20.67 -1.61
N HIS A 224 -17.58 19.69 -2.16
CA HIS A 224 -18.01 18.29 -2.19
C HIS A 224 -17.76 17.57 -0.85
N PRO A 225 -18.68 16.68 -0.41
CA PRO A 225 -18.64 16.13 0.95
C PRO A 225 -17.56 15.07 1.18
N ILE A 226 -17.11 14.36 0.13
CA ILE A 226 -16.12 13.27 0.21
C ILE A 226 -14.98 13.56 -0.75
N ILE A 227 -14.04 14.42 -0.31
CA ILE A 227 -12.75 14.62 -0.98
C ILE A 227 -11.76 13.54 -0.52
N TYR A 228 -11.76 13.25 0.79
CA TYR A 228 -10.87 12.29 1.44
C TYR A 228 -11.49 11.87 2.78
N ASP A 229 -11.58 10.57 3.02
CA ASP A 229 -12.27 9.94 4.15
C ASP A 229 -11.29 9.09 4.97
N PHE A 230 -11.23 9.36 6.28
CA PHE A 230 -10.30 8.71 7.20
C PHE A 230 -10.80 7.34 7.67
N LYS A 231 -12.07 6.98 7.45
CA LYS A 231 -12.61 5.63 7.72
C LYS A 231 -12.35 5.15 9.16
N LEU A 232 -12.60 6.04 10.14
CA LEU A 232 -12.46 5.79 11.59
C LEU A 232 -13.82 5.58 12.27
N ASP A 233 -14.76 4.95 11.55
CA ASP A 233 -16.15 4.72 11.98
C ASP A 233 -16.27 3.88 13.25
N GLN A 234 -15.36 2.91 13.44
CA GLN A 234 -15.26 2.04 14.61
C GLN A 234 -15.00 2.83 15.90
N PHE A 235 -14.18 3.89 15.82
CA PHE A 235 -13.95 4.84 16.92
C PHE A 235 -15.06 5.91 17.03
N GLY A 236 -16.12 5.84 16.22
CA GLY A 236 -17.16 6.86 16.10
C GLY A 236 -16.71 8.14 15.37
N ILE A 237 -15.51 8.16 14.78
CA ILE A 237 -14.86 9.34 14.22
C ILE A 237 -15.20 9.46 12.73
N LYS A 238 -16.37 10.04 12.47
CA LYS A 238 -16.81 10.49 11.14
C LYS A 238 -16.90 12.01 11.06
N ARG A 239 -16.90 12.57 9.86
CA ARG A 239 -17.17 14.00 9.61
C ARG A 239 -18.65 14.29 9.88
N GLN A 240 -18.94 15.31 10.66
CA GLN A 240 -20.31 15.68 11.02
C GLN A 240 -20.99 16.48 9.90
N PRO A 241 -22.34 16.51 9.86
CA PRO A 241 -23.08 17.44 9.01
C PRO A 241 -22.59 18.89 9.24
N ASN A 242 -22.36 19.63 8.15
CA ASN A 242 -21.85 21.00 8.15
C ASN A 242 -20.43 21.21 8.74
N GLU A 243 -19.71 20.16 9.15
CA GLU A 243 -18.32 20.27 9.59
C GLU A 243 -17.37 20.47 8.39
N THR A 244 -16.57 21.54 8.43
CA THR A 244 -15.59 21.83 7.39
C THR A 244 -14.41 20.86 7.46
N LEU A 245 -13.77 20.58 6.31
CA LEU A 245 -12.62 19.66 6.27
C LEU A 245 -11.47 20.10 7.21
N PRO A 246 -11.10 21.39 7.34
CA PRO A 246 -10.11 21.81 8.34
C PRO A 246 -10.56 21.59 9.79
N ALA A 247 -11.85 21.81 10.11
CA ALA A 247 -12.38 21.57 11.46
C ALA A 247 -12.34 20.08 11.82
N TYR A 248 -12.78 19.23 10.88
CA TYR A 248 -12.70 17.78 10.99
C TYR A 248 -11.26 17.31 11.22
N ASN A 249 -10.32 17.71 10.35
CA ASN A 249 -8.92 17.34 10.46
C ASN A 249 -8.34 17.76 11.82
N ASN A 250 -8.60 19.00 12.27
CA ASN A 250 -8.17 19.50 13.58
C ASN A 250 -8.82 18.73 14.75
N ARG A 251 -10.06 18.26 14.63
CA ARG A 251 -10.71 17.41 15.63
C ARG A 251 -10.07 16.02 15.68
N VAL A 252 -9.82 15.38 14.54
CA VAL A 252 -9.15 14.06 14.51
C VAL A 252 -7.72 14.15 15.04
N PHE A 253 -6.91 15.12 14.60
CA PHE A 253 -5.53 15.32 15.09
C PHE A 253 -5.43 15.83 16.55
N LYS A 254 -6.56 15.95 17.26
CA LYS A 254 -6.64 16.20 18.72
C LYS A 254 -7.34 15.07 19.48
N SER A 255 -7.79 14.02 18.80
CA SER A 255 -8.45 12.87 19.39
C SER A 255 -7.46 12.01 20.21
N ALA A 256 -7.98 11.26 21.18
CA ALA A 256 -7.19 10.36 22.01
C ALA A 256 -6.62 9.16 21.24
N ILE A 257 -7.17 8.82 20.06
CA ILE A 257 -6.74 7.66 19.25
C ILE A 257 -5.25 7.69 18.85
N TRP A 258 -4.61 8.85 18.80
CA TRP A 258 -3.18 8.92 18.46
C TRP A 258 -2.27 8.43 19.61
N LYS A 259 -2.86 8.16 20.78
CA LYS A 259 -2.19 7.68 22.00
C LYS A 259 -2.55 6.22 22.35
N THR A 260 -3.34 5.53 21.53
CA THR A 260 -3.58 4.08 21.67
C THR A 260 -2.45 3.31 20.98
N ASP A 261 -2.33 2.01 21.29
CA ASP A 261 -1.50 1.11 20.47
C ASP A 261 -2.24 0.73 19.17
N ASP A 262 -3.58 0.74 19.17
CA ASP A 262 -4.41 0.42 18.01
C ASP A 262 -4.58 1.59 17.01
N ILE A 263 -3.45 2.04 16.45
CA ILE A 263 -3.43 3.15 15.48
C ILE A 263 -2.17 3.08 14.60
N SER A 264 -2.26 3.59 13.36
CA SER A 264 -1.12 3.60 12.42
C SER A 264 0.14 4.28 12.94
N SER A 265 0.05 5.28 13.82
CA SER A 265 1.23 5.92 14.40
C SER A 265 2.03 4.99 15.30
N TYR A 266 1.34 4.15 16.07
CA TYR A 266 1.99 3.13 16.87
C TYR A 266 2.51 1.98 16.00
N ASP A 267 1.67 1.48 15.10
CA ASP A 267 1.92 0.26 14.32
C ASP A 267 2.93 0.45 13.16
N LEU A 268 3.37 1.70 12.93
CA LEU A 268 4.53 2.05 12.09
C LEU A 268 5.84 2.18 12.86
N SER A 269 5.79 2.31 14.19
CA SER A 269 6.99 2.40 15.03
C SER A 269 7.73 1.06 15.09
N VAL A 270 8.99 1.10 15.50
CA VAL A 270 9.79 -0.13 15.70
C VAL A 270 9.23 -0.94 16.86
N GLU A 271 8.75 -0.28 17.92
CA GLU A 271 8.10 -0.97 19.05
C GLU A 271 6.77 -1.62 18.65
N GLY A 272 5.98 -0.97 17.79
CA GLY A 272 4.72 -1.52 17.28
C GLY A 272 4.93 -2.79 16.48
N VAL A 273 5.88 -2.77 15.54
CA VAL A 273 6.24 -3.97 14.76
C VAL A 273 6.87 -5.07 15.63
N ILE A 274 7.55 -4.72 16.73
CA ILE A 274 8.03 -5.69 17.73
C ILE A 274 6.86 -6.32 18.50
N LYS A 275 5.91 -5.53 19.05
CA LYS A 275 4.72 -6.08 19.75
C LYS A 275 3.88 -6.94 18.81
N ASN A 276 3.66 -6.47 17.58
CA ASN A 276 2.81 -7.09 16.57
C ASN A 276 3.50 -8.26 15.81
N GLN A 277 4.73 -8.64 16.18
CA GLN A 277 5.53 -9.66 15.49
C GLN A 277 4.78 -11.00 15.29
N ALA A 278 3.89 -11.38 16.22
CA ALA A 278 3.11 -12.61 16.16
C ALA A 278 2.14 -12.64 14.95
N ASN A 279 1.60 -11.50 14.53
CA ASN A 279 0.73 -11.40 13.35
C ASN A 279 1.52 -11.10 12.06
N LEU A 280 2.84 -10.94 12.12
CA LEU A 280 3.65 -10.45 10.99
C LEU A 280 4.63 -11.52 10.45
N GLN A 281 4.28 -12.80 10.63
CA GLN A 281 5.10 -13.96 10.32
C GLN A 281 5.33 -14.16 8.81
N THR A 282 6.39 -14.91 8.46
CA THR A 282 6.67 -15.32 7.07
C THR A 282 6.19 -16.74 6.87
N LYS A 283 5.27 -16.95 5.92
CA LYS A 283 4.50 -18.18 5.76
C LYS A 283 5.08 -19.15 4.73
N SER A 284 5.09 -20.44 5.07
CA SER A 284 5.86 -21.46 4.36
C SER A 284 5.35 -21.78 2.95
N ASP A 285 4.07 -21.57 2.64
CA ASP A 285 3.50 -21.82 1.32
C ASP A 285 3.24 -20.55 0.47
N VAL A 286 3.69 -19.38 0.95
CA VAL A 286 3.54 -18.07 0.28
C VAL A 286 4.91 -17.57 -0.22
N TYR A 287 4.95 -16.99 -1.42
CA TYR A 287 6.15 -16.33 -1.96
C TYR A 287 6.27 -14.88 -1.45
N TYR A 288 7.46 -14.45 -1.00
CA TYR A 288 7.68 -13.09 -0.50
C TYR A 288 8.66 -12.29 -1.36
N PHE A 289 8.32 -11.02 -1.65
CA PHE A 289 9.12 -10.09 -2.45
C PHE A 289 9.21 -8.72 -1.80
N SER A 290 10.32 -8.01 -2.02
CA SER A 290 10.51 -6.66 -1.49
C SER A 290 11.28 -5.72 -2.43
N TYR A 291 10.78 -4.49 -2.51
CA TYR A 291 11.39 -3.39 -3.27
C TYR A 291 11.60 -2.20 -2.34
N THR A 292 12.85 -1.75 -2.25
CA THR A 292 13.28 -0.69 -1.32
C THR A 292 13.80 0.51 -2.11
N GLY A 293 13.39 1.72 -1.73
CA GLY A 293 13.94 2.98 -2.25
C GLY A 293 15.06 3.52 -1.36
N GLN A 294 15.84 4.43 -1.91
CA GLN A 294 16.74 5.28 -1.14
C GLN A 294 16.81 6.66 -1.80
N ALA A 295 16.45 7.69 -1.05
CA ALA A 295 16.53 9.09 -1.44
C ALA A 295 17.48 9.90 -0.53
N THR A 296 18.31 9.22 0.28
CA THR A 296 19.50 9.81 0.92
C THR A 296 20.77 9.43 0.16
N ARG A 297 21.83 10.24 0.30
CA ARG A 297 23.18 9.91 -0.15
C ARG A 297 24.19 10.15 0.97
N GLN A 298 25.27 9.38 1.00
CA GLN A 298 26.39 9.65 1.89
C GLN A 298 27.21 10.86 1.42
N THR A 299 27.51 11.74 2.37
CA THR A 299 28.49 12.81 2.21
C THR A 299 29.91 12.24 2.08
N LEU A 300 30.73 12.85 1.21
CA LEU A 300 32.07 12.31 0.90
C LEU A 300 33.01 12.28 2.12
N LEU A 301 32.93 13.29 3.00
CA LEU A 301 33.83 13.47 4.14
C LEU A 301 33.34 12.73 5.40
N THR A 302 32.16 13.07 5.94
CA THR A 302 31.67 12.55 7.23
C THR A 302 30.92 11.22 7.11
N LYS A 303 30.67 10.73 5.89
CA LYS A 303 29.83 9.54 5.58
C LYS A 303 28.41 9.59 6.13
N GLN A 304 27.95 10.76 6.58
CA GLN A 304 26.58 10.98 7.02
C GLN A 304 25.64 10.95 5.82
N GLU A 305 24.52 10.24 5.97
CA GLU A 305 23.39 10.28 5.04
C GLU A 305 22.73 11.66 5.08
N VAL A 306 22.45 12.22 3.90
CA VAL A 306 21.72 13.48 3.73
C VAL A 306 20.66 13.36 2.63
N PRO A 307 19.50 14.04 2.73
CA PRO A 307 18.45 13.99 1.72
C PRO A 307 18.97 14.42 0.33
N MET A 308 18.54 13.70 -0.71
CA MET A 308 18.73 14.12 -2.10
C MET A 308 17.79 15.28 -2.43
N ILE A 309 18.24 16.17 -3.32
CA ILE A 309 17.46 17.35 -3.76
C ILE A 309 16.19 16.99 -4.55
N THR A 310 16.08 15.73 -4.98
CA THR A 310 14.93 15.13 -5.67
C THR A 310 13.89 14.53 -4.71
N MET A 311 14.21 14.39 -3.42
CA MET A 311 13.25 13.90 -2.42
C MET A 311 12.08 14.89 -2.30
N PHE A 312 10.85 14.37 -2.27
CA PHE A 312 9.64 15.16 -2.06
C PHE A 312 9.79 16.09 -0.84
N PRO A 313 9.70 17.43 -1.00
CA PRO A 313 10.15 18.38 0.02
C PRO A 313 9.52 18.23 1.41
N ALA A 314 8.30 17.71 1.50
CA ALA A 314 7.62 17.47 2.79
C ALA A 314 8.25 16.33 3.61
N PHE A 315 9.08 15.47 3.01
CA PHE A 315 9.76 14.36 3.68
C PHE A 315 11.18 14.71 4.16
N VAL A 316 11.77 15.79 3.65
CA VAL A 316 13.11 16.25 4.07
C VAL A 316 13.24 16.40 5.61
N PRO A 317 12.24 16.91 6.36
CA PRO A 317 12.28 16.91 7.83
C PRO A 317 12.31 15.51 8.45
N ALA A 318 11.50 14.58 7.94
CA ALA A 318 11.45 13.19 8.41
C ALA A 318 12.74 12.42 8.09
N SER A 319 13.31 12.61 6.90
CA SER A 319 14.61 12.06 6.53
C SER A 319 15.72 12.58 7.45
N ASN A 320 15.82 13.89 7.69
CA ASN A 320 16.82 14.45 8.60
C ASN A 320 16.68 13.94 10.05
N TYR A 321 15.44 13.70 10.51
CA TYR A 321 15.18 13.04 11.77
C TYR A 321 15.68 11.58 11.77
N MET A 322 15.32 10.76 10.77
CA MET A 322 15.81 9.38 10.65
C MET A 322 17.34 9.28 10.52
N ASN A 323 17.98 10.21 9.80
CA ASN A 323 19.43 10.28 9.64
C ASN A 323 20.15 10.40 11.00
N SER A 324 19.52 11.05 11.98
CA SER A 324 20.09 11.39 13.29
C SER A 324 19.52 10.61 14.49
N PHE A 325 18.33 10.02 14.38
CA PHE A 325 17.66 9.30 15.46
C PHE A 325 18.38 8.01 15.88
N ARG A 326 18.63 7.83 17.18
CA ARG A 326 19.29 6.65 17.74
C ARG A 326 18.55 6.16 18.98
N LYS A 327 18.32 4.85 19.09
CA LYS A 327 17.59 4.22 20.20
C LYS A 327 17.96 2.73 20.32
N THR A 328 17.77 2.13 21.50
CA THR A 328 17.65 0.67 21.66
C THR A 328 16.18 0.34 21.92
N ALA A 329 15.59 -0.54 21.12
CA ALA A 329 14.19 -0.94 21.20
C ALA A 329 13.94 -1.95 22.33
N SER A 330 12.68 -2.22 22.68
CA SER A 330 12.30 -3.12 23.78
C SER A 330 12.90 -4.53 23.70
N ASN A 331 13.13 -5.07 22.50
CA ASN A 331 13.76 -6.36 22.28
C ASN A 331 15.31 -6.33 22.25
N GLY A 332 15.94 -5.20 22.57
CA GLY A 332 17.39 -5.00 22.52
C GLY A 332 17.96 -4.64 21.15
N MET A 333 17.14 -4.56 20.09
CA MET A 333 17.58 -4.14 18.77
C MET A 333 18.07 -2.69 18.77
N LYS A 334 19.20 -2.42 18.12
CA LYS A 334 19.76 -1.07 18.00
C LYS A 334 19.29 -0.40 16.72
N ILE A 335 18.65 0.74 16.89
CA ILE A 335 18.41 1.73 15.83
C ILE A 335 19.63 2.64 15.85
N ASP A 336 20.66 2.28 15.07
CA ASP A 336 21.96 2.96 15.05
C ASP A 336 22.26 3.65 13.70
N ASN A 337 23.53 3.97 13.41
CA ASN A 337 23.94 4.60 12.15
C ASN A 337 23.56 3.79 10.91
N THR A 338 23.37 2.47 11.01
CA THR A 338 22.92 1.61 9.89
C THR A 338 21.49 1.90 9.44
N TRP A 339 20.67 2.53 10.30
CA TRP A 339 19.30 2.93 9.97
C TRP A 339 19.21 4.30 9.28
N ALA A 340 20.32 5.03 9.14
CA ALA A 340 20.29 6.39 8.63
C ALA A 340 19.78 6.49 7.18
N ALA A 341 20.14 5.55 6.30
CA ALA A 341 19.71 5.60 4.90
C ALA A 341 18.19 5.39 4.77
N ASN A 342 17.50 6.24 4.01
CA ASN A 342 16.02 6.22 3.91
C ASN A 342 15.48 6.73 2.57
N ASP A 343 14.19 6.52 2.34
CA ASP A 343 13.41 6.99 1.18
C ASP A 343 12.62 8.30 1.45
N GLY A 344 12.84 8.93 2.62
CA GLY A 344 12.04 10.05 3.11
C GLY A 344 11.16 9.71 4.31
N LEU A 345 10.60 8.49 4.38
CA LEU A 345 9.68 8.05 5.46
C LEU A 345 10.04 6.68 6.08
N VAL A 346 10.81 5.85 5.39
CA VAL A 346 11.20 4.49 5.81
C VAL A 346 12.69 4.27 5.65
N ASN A 347 13.32 3.67 6.67
CA ASN A 347 14.72 3.30 6.66
C ASN A 347 14.98 2.14 5.67
N VAL A 348 16.03 2.25 4.85
CA VAL A 348 16.44 1.24 3.85
C VAL A 348 16.62 -0.13 4.51
N VAL A 349 17.29 -0.18 5.67
CA VAL A 349 17.52 -1.42 6.42
C VAL A 349 16.22 -2.09 6.89
N SER A 350 15.19 -1.30 7.22
CA SER A 350 13.87 -1.82 7.60
C SER A 350 13.08 -2.28 6.37
N SER A 351 13.21 -1.61 5.23
CA SER A 351 12.42 -1.91 4.03
C SER A 351 12.83 -3.21 3.32
N TYR A 352 14.07 -3.67 3.49
CA TYR A 352 14.58 -4.86 2.83
C TYR A 352 13.75 -6.13 3.07
N TYR A 353 13.55 -6.54 4.32
CA TYR A 353 12.76 -7.70 4.74
C TYR A 353 12.71 -7.74 6.29
N PRO A 354 11.80 -8.51 6.91
CA PRO A 354 11.74 -8.63 8.36
C PRO A 354 13.01 -9.28 8.92
N PHE A 355 13.59 -8.78 10.00
CA PHE A 355 14.82 -9.35 10.56
C PHE A 355 14.59 -10.76 11.14
N GLY A 356 15.62 -11.60 11.09
CA GLY A 356 15.58 -12.98 11.57
C GLY A 356 14.90 -14.00 10.64
N VAL A 357 14.29 -13.57 9.52
CA VAL A 357 13.66 -14.48 8.55
C VAL A 357 14.66 -14.94 7.47
N SER A 358 14.32 -16.03 6.77
CA SER A 358 15.07 -16.46 5.58
C SER A 358 14.87 -15.47 4.43
N ALA A 359 15.98 -14.93 3.91
CA ALA A 359 15.97 -13.97 2.81
C ALA A 359 17.13 -14.19 1.83
N LYS A 360 16.91 -13.94 0.54
CA LYS A 360 17.92 -13.91 -0.52
C LYS A 360 17.68 -12.76 -1.49
N LYS A 361 18.73 -12.36 -2.20
CA LYS A 361 18.59 -11.47 -3.35
C LYS A 361 17.71 -12.15 -4.42
N ALA A 362 16.76 -11.42 -4.99
CA ALA A 362 15.83 -11.95 -5.98
C ALA A 362 16.55 -12.48 -7.23
N ASP A 363 16.12 -13.65 -7.69
CA ASP A 363 16.60 -14.35 -8.88
C ASP A 363 15.40 -15.01 -9.61
N ALA A 364 15.67 -15.83 -10.63
CA ALA A 364 14.63 -16.49 -11.44
C ALA A 364 13.91 -17.66 -10.72
N ASN A 365 14.37 -18.07 -9.53
CA ASN A 365 13.89 -19.22 -8.78
C ASN A 365 13.41 -18.79 -7.38
N PRO A 366 12.34 -17.99 -7.25
CA PRO A 366 11.80 -17.60 -5.94
C PRO A 366 11.34 -18.83 -5.15
N VAL A 367 11.44 -18.76 -3.82
CA VAL A 367 11.12 -19.86 -2.90
C VAL A 367 10.02 -19.42 -1.93
N LYS A 368 9.06 -20.32 -1.63
CA LYS A 368 7.99 -20.08 -0.65
C LYS A 368 8.58 -20.07 0.77
N GLY A 369 8.05 -19.23 1.67
CA GLY A 369 8.61 -19.03 3.01
C GLY A 369 9.96 -18.28 3.07
N GLN A 370 10.46 -17.76 1.94
CA GLN A 370 11.69 -16.99 1.85
C GLN A 370 11.44 -15.64 1.18
N TRP A 371 12.08 -14.59 1.69
CA TRP A 371 12.03 -13.24 1.13
C TRP A 371 13.01 -13.08 -0.05
N ASN A 372 12.50 -12.61 -1.18
CA ASN A 372 13.25 -12.39 -2.41
C ASN A 372 13.41 -10.88 -2.62
N TYR A 373 14.50 -10.29 -2.13
CA TYR A 373 14.70 -8.84 -2.12
C TYR A 373 15.41 -8.33 -3.37
N TYR A 374 14.91 -7.24 -3.95
CA TYR A 374 15.50 -6.62 -5.12
C TYR A 374 16.59 -5.59 -4.73
N PRO A 375 17.50 -5.22 -5.65
CA PRO A 375 18.43 -4.11 -5.44
C PRO A 375 17.70 -2.80 -5.09
N VAL A 376 18.28 -2.03 -4.17
CA VAL A 376 17.73 -0.73 -3.74
C VAL A 376 17.65 0.23 -4.92
N LYS A 377 16.49 0.84 -5.10
CA LYS A 377 16.27 1.88 -6.10
C LYS A 377 16.87 3.20 -5.59
N GLN A 378 18.15 3.41 -5.92
CA GLN A 378 18.86 4.64 -5.61
C GLN A 378 18.22 5.83 -6.31
N GLY A 379 18.09 6.94 -5.58
CA GLY A 379 17.37 8.14 -6.01
C GLY A 379 15.84 8.01 -6.05
N TRP A 380 15.24 6.93 -5.53
CA TRP A 380 13.79 6.81 -5.40
C TRP A 380 13.34 7.12 -3.97
N ASP A 381 12.39 8.05 -3.85
CA ASP A 381 11.70 8.37 -2.60
C ASP A 381 10.41 7.55 -2.41
N HIS A 382 9.73 7.80 -1.31
CA HIS A 382 8.52 7.09 -0.91
C HIS A 382 7.27 7.36 -1.79
N LEU A 383 7.27 8.40 -2.63
CA LEU A 383 6.16 8.74 -3.53
C LEU A 383 6.43 8.38 -5.00
N ASP A 384 7.70 8.27 -5.39
CA ASP A 384 8.11 7.74 -6.70
C ASP A 384 7.50 6.36 -7.00
N PHE A 385 7.45 5.49 -6.00
CA PHE A 385 6.87 4.15 -6.11
C PHE A 385 5.40 4.15 -6.52
N ILE A 386 4.66 5.23 -6.26
CA ILE A 386 3.22 5.33 -6.58
C ILE A 386 2.91 6.40 -7.64
N GLY A 387 3.94 6.93 -8.32
CA GLY A 387 3.79 7.88 -9.43
C GLY A 387 3.48 9.31 -8.98
N MET A 388 3.94 9.72 -7.80
CA MET A 388 3.74 11.07 -7.24
C MET A 388 5.04 11.82 -6.92
N GLY A 389 6.20 11.17 -7.03
CA GLY A 389 7.52 11.80 -6.96
C GLY A 389 7.97 12.34 -8.33
N ASP A 390 9.27 12.33 -8.60
CA ASP A 390 9.85 12.88 -9.85
C ASP A 390 10.00 11.83 -10.98
N LYS A 391 9.82 10.53 -10.72
CA LYS A 391 9.97 9.50 -11.76
C LYS A 391 8.87 9.57 -12.81
N LEU A 392 9.31 9.52 -14.08
CA LEU A 392 8.40 9.50 -15.24
C LEU A 392 7.39 8.32 -15.15
N PRO A 393 6.11 8.54 -15.54
CA PRO A 393 5.08 7.50 -15.50
C PRO A 393 5.44 6.21 -16.26
N SER A 394 6.24 6.32 -17.33
CA SER A 394 6.77 5.16 -18.07
C SER A 394 7.70 4.29 -17.23
N VAL A 395 8.52 4.90 -16.37
CA VAL A 395 9.45 4.20 -15.46
C VAL A 395 8.68 3.49 -14.35
N VAL A 396 7.68 4.18 -13.76
CA VAL A 396 6.81 3.61 -12.73
C VAL A 396 5.96 2.46 -13.30
N ASN A 397 5.35 2.64 -14.48
CA ASN A 397 4.59 1.58 -15.15
C ASN A 397 5.48 0.37 -15.53
N THR A 398 6.74 0.59 -15.92
CA THR A 398 7.69 -0.51 -16.17
C THR A 398 7.99 -1.29 -14.89
N PHE A 399 8.23 -0.60 -13.79
CA PHE A 399 8.44 -1.22 -12.47
C PHE A 399 7.25 -2.11 -12.04
N TYR A 400 6.01 -1.64 -12.19
CA TYR A 400 4.84 -2.48 -11.91
C TYR A 400 4.67 -3.65 -12.88
N LEU A 401 5.02 -3.47 -14.16
CA LEU A 401 5.00 -4.58 -15.13
C LEU A 401 6.02 -5.66 -14.77
N ASP A 402 7.15 -5.32 -14.18
CA ASP A 402 8.14 -6.30 -13.73
C ASP A 402 7.70 -7.05 -12.45
N ILE A 403 7.03 -6.35 -11.51
CA ILE A 403 6.32 -7.01 -10.39
C ILE A 403 5.30 -8.01 -10.92
N VAL A 404 4.47 -7.58 -11.86
CA VAL A 404 3.37 -8.36 -12.42
C VAL A 404 3.91 -9.62 -13.12
N LYS A 405 4.88 -9.47 -14.02
CA LYS A 405 5.57 -10.62 -14.66
C LYS A 405 6.14 -11.60 -13.62
N THR A 406 6.74 -11.08 -12.54
CA THR A 406 7.31 -11.91 -11.47
C THR A 406 6.22 -12.77 -10.83
N VAL A 407 5.09 -12.17 -10.42
CA VAL A 407 4.05 -12.92 -9.69
C VAL A 407 3.21 -13.82 -10.60
N THR A 408 2.92 -13.44 -11.85
CA THR A 408 2.17 -14.28 -12.80
C THR A 408 2.98 -15.45 -13.34
N ASN A 409 4.31 -15.40 -13.24
CA ASN A 409 5.20 -16.49 -13.62
C ASN A 409 5.49 -17.47 -12.46
N LEU A 410 4.87 -17.28 -11.29
CA LEU A 410 4.92 -18.26 -10.21
C LEU A 410 4.05 -19.47 -10.57
N PRO A 411 4.50 -20.70 -10.25
CA PRO A 411 3.63 -21.89 -10.27
C PRO A 411 2.34 -21.66 -9.48
N LYS A 412 1.28 -22.40 -9.82
CA LYS A 412 0.03 -22.42 -9.05
C LYS A 412 0.23 -23.15 -7.71
#